data_AF-A0A7S0W6B0-F1
#
_entry.id   AF-A0A7S0W6B0-F1
#
_cell.length_a   1.000
_cell.length_b   1.000
_cell.length_c   1.000
_cell.angle_alpha   90.00
_cell.angle_beta   90.00
_cell.angle_gamma   90.00
#
_symmetry.space_group_name_H-M   'P 1'
#
loop_
_entity.id
_entity.type
_entity.pdbx_description
1 polymer ?
#
loop_
_entity_poly.entity_id
_entity_poly.type
_entity_poly.pdbx_seq_one_letter_code
_entity_poly.pdbx_strand_id
1 'polypeptide(L)'
;GAPEEQATKLPFLVLNPRSLARVRWNVLVYALVYVNVFFVLFRLCFERTQLGRRNTQGDEPAWGVYNSWMIFAEYAMDLFFLCDLILQFRTAYFARRGPEDFVLITHPSLILVRYLSTWFVVDALSGIPLEFAVDMLAYLTGGPHPMRDDKPVSADLSWTRTLRILKVLQFKDRFRLTRIGRLDKHISGMRDSLILHNGVVRLVKLFVVFVLLLHIIGCCMFFLGTLALEEEGGQPYYPVNRDGVPGTGWIERVKLVSARCVTDSTGVQKCVSGRSTVDKAPIVSQYVLSIYWVTSTMTQVGYGDLTPTTDTETI
;
A
#
# COMPACT_ATOMS: atom_id res chain seq x y z
N GLY A 1 1.48 -45.87 -0.22
CA GLY A 1 2.35 -45.98 0.97
C GLY A 1 3.25 -44.79 0.98
N ALA A 2 3.13 -43.91 1.97
CA ALA A 2 4.06 -42.80 2.14
C ALA A 2 5.36 -43.36 2.74
N PRO A 3 6.54 -43.06 2.18
CA PRO A 3 7.80 -43.48 2.77
C PRO A 3 7.96 -42.79 4.12
N GLU A 4 8.29 -43.62 5.10
CA GLU A 4 8.57 -43.29 6.49
C GLU A 4 9.52 -42.11 6.58
N GLU A 5 9.02 -41.00 7.11
CA GLU A 5 9.74 -39.75 7.31
C GLU A 5 10.86 -40.01 8.33
N GLN A 6 12.06 -40.34 7.84
CA GLN A 6 13.25 -40.35 8.68
C GLN A 6 13.41 -38.95 9.27
N ALA A 7 12.99 -38.81 10.54
CA ALA A 7 13.17 -37.63 11.36
C ALA A 7 14.68 -37.44 11.60
N THR A 8 15.36 -36.93 10.58
CA THR A 8 16.72 -36.43 10.68
C THR A 8 16.69 -35.33 11.73
N LYS A 9 17.31 -35.59 12.90
CA LYS A 9 17.42 -34.61 13.98
C LYS A 9 18.02 -33.33 13.39
N LEU A 10 17.20 -32.29 13.31
CA LEU A 10 17.64 -31.00 12.81
C LEU A 10 18.68 -30.42 13.77
N PRO A 11 19.74 -29.78 13.26
CA PRO A 11 20.68 -29.07 14.11
C PRO A 11 19.96 -27.97 14.91
N PHE A 12 20.49 -27.65 16.09
CA PHE A 12 19.90 -26.67 17.00
C PHE A 12 19.59 -25.35 16.28
N LEU A 13 18.33 -24.89 16.41
CA LEU A 13 17.82 -23.63 15.84
C LEU A 13 17.67 -23.58 14.31
N VAL A 14 17.63 -24.72 13.60
CA VAL A 14 17.26 -24.77 12.18
C VAL A 14 15.80 -25.21 12.01
N LEU A 15 15.04 -24.43 11.24
CA LEU A 15 13.61 -24.63 11.03
C LEU A 15 13.35 -25.53 9.83
N ASN A 16 12.48 -26.54 10.03
CA ASN A 16 11.99 -27.37 8.95
C ASN A 16 10.98 -26.59 8.09
N PRO A 17 11.22 -26.42 6.78
CA PRO A 17 10.30 -25.71 5.88
C PRO A 17 8.91 -26.36 5.78
N ARG A 18 8.79 -27.69 5.96
CA ARG A 18 7.52 -28.44 5.89
C ARG A 18 6.79 -28.55 7.23
N SER A 19 7.36 -28.03 8.32
CA SER A 19 6.67 -28.07 9.61
C SER A 19 5.36 -27.27 9.57
N LEU A 20 4.31 -27.80 10.20
CA LEU A 20 3.00 -27.14 10.27
C LEU A 20 3.11 -25.72 10.90
N ALA A 21 4.01 -25.55 11.87
CA ALA A 21 4.30 -24.25 12.46
C ALA A 21 4.86 -23.26 11.43
N ARG A 22 5.80 -23.68 10.58
CA ARG A 22 6.36 -22.84 9.52
C ARG A 22 5.32 -22.54 8.44
N VAL A 23 4.46 -23.50 8.08
CA VAL A 23 3.36 -23.26 7.13
C VAL A 23 2.39 -22.20 7.67
N ARG A 24 1.96 -22.31 8.92
CA ARG A 24 1.11 -21.30 9.58
C ARG A 24 1.78 -19.93 9.63
N TRP A 25 3.07 -19.88 9.95
CA TRP A 25 3.86 -18.65 9.93
C TRP A 25 3.87 -18.01 8.54
N ASN A 26 4.13 -18.80 7.48
CA ASN A 26 4.15 -18.31 6.10
C ASN A 26 2.78 -17.76 5.67
N VAL A 27 1.67 -18.40 6.08
CA VAL A 27 0.31 -17.90 5.84
C VAL A 27 0.09 -16.57 6.56
N LEU A 28 0.54 -16.44 7.81
CA LEU A 28 0.45 -15.20 8.57
C LEU A 28 1.27 -14.08 7.91
N VAL A 29 2.49 -14.36 7.49
CA VAL A 29 3.34 -13.42 6.73
C VAL A 29 2.61 -12.96 5.48
N TYR A 30 2.02 -13.87 4.71
CA TYR A 30 1.27 -13.54 3.50
C TYR A 30 0.07 -12.62 3.79
N ALA A 31 -0.73 -12.95 4.80
CA ALA A 31 -1.87 -12.14 5.22
C ALA A 31 -1.43 -10.74 5.67
N LEU A 32 -0.35 -10.64 6.46
CA LEU A 32 0.18 -9.35 6.92
C LEU A 32 0.77 -8.50 5.79
N VAL A 33 1.40 -9.13 4.79
CA VAL A 33 1.86 -8.39 3.59
C VAL A 33 0.66 -7.79 2.87
N TYR A 34 -0.42 -8.56 2.66
CA TYR A 34 -1.64 -8.06 2.02
C TYR A 34 -2.25 -6.89 2.80
N VAL A 35 -2.43 -7.07 4.12
CA VAL A 35 -2.97 -6.04 5.01
C VAL A 35 -2.13 -4.77 4.97
N ASN A 36 -0.81 -4.91 4.94
CA ASN A 36 0.09 -3.77 4.86
C ASN A 36 -0.05 -3.02 3.53
N VAL A 37 -0.04 -3.72 2.40
CA VAL A 37 -0.21 -3.10 1.07
C VAL A 37 -1.54 -2.35 1.02
N PHE A 38 -2.61 -2.94 1.54
CA PHE A 38 -3.92 -2.31 1.62
C PHE A 38 -3.88 -0.99 2.39
N PHE A 39 -3.38 -1.00 3.63
CA PHE A 39 -3.39 0.21 4.46
C PHE A 39 -2.48 1.31 3.93
N VAL A 40 -1.31 0.96 3.38
CA VAL A 40 -0.38 1.93 2.80
C VAL A 40 -1.03 2.67 1.64
N LEU A 41 -1.66 1.94 0.71
CA LEU A 41 -2.34 2.53 -0.45
C LEU A 41 -3.54 3.35 -0.04
N PHE A 42 -4.38 2.80 0.84
CA PHE A 42 -5.55 3.50 1.36
C PHE A 42 -5.18 4.86 1.97
N ARG A 43 -4.16 4.88 2.83
CA ARG A 43 -3.69 6.13 3.46
C ARG A 43 -3.14 7.11 2.44
N LEU A 44 -2.28 6.63 1.54
CA LEU A 44 -1.68 7.48 0.51
C LEU A 44 -2.73 8.23 -0.30
N CYS A 45 -3.80 7.54 -0.69
CA CYS A 45 -4.79 8.10 -1.61
C CYS A 45 -5.89 8.91 -0.90
N PHE A 46 -6.33 8.50 0.30
CA PHE A 46 -7.51 9.10 0.95
C PHE A 46 -7.20 9.97 2.18
N GLU A 47 -6.01 9.88 2.76
CA GLU A 47 -5.66 10.68 3.96
C GLU A 47 -5.25 12.10 3.59
N ARG A 48 -4.72 12.30 2.38
CA ARG A 48 -4.28 13.60 1.85
C ARG A 48 -5.40 14.64 1.82
N THR A 49 -6.61 14.21 1.45
CA THR A 49 -7.82 15.05 1.42
C THR A 49 -8.21 15.57 2.81
N GLN A 50 -7.89 14.85 3.88
CA GLN A 50 -8.16 15.31 5.26
C GLN A 50 -7.17 16.39 5.72
N LEU A 51 -5.91 16.30 5.29
CA LEU A 51 -4.87 17.29 5.63
C LEU A 51 -5.16 18.66 4.99
N GLY A 52 -5.59 18.68 3.72
CA GLY A 52 -6.02 19.92 3.05
C GLY A 52 -7.27 20.55 3.67
N ARG A 53 -8.17 19.73 4.22
CA ARG A 53 -9.42 20.18 4.87
C ARG A 53 -9.21 20.80 6.25
N ARG A 54 -8.27 20.30 7.07
CA ARG A 54 -8.02 20.86 8.42
C ARG A 54 -7.26 22.19 8.38
N ASN A 55 -6.34 22.38 7.43
CA ASN A 55 -5.60 23.64 7.27
C ASN A 55 -6.52 24.85 6.98
N THR A 56 -7.73 24.62 6.44
CA THR A 56 -8.71 25.69 6.17
C THR A 56 -9.69 25.93 7.32
N GLN A 57 -9.75 25.03 8.31
CA GLN A 57 -10.70 25.11 9.42
C GLN A 57 -10.05 25.43 10.78
N GLY A 58 -8.73 25.63 10.84
CA GLY A 58 -8.02 26.06 12.06
C GLY A 58 -7.99 25.01 13.17
N ASP A 59 -8.38 23.77 12.87
CA ASP A 59 -8.39 22.67 13.83
C ASP A 59 -6.97 22.07 13.99
N GLU A 60 -6.67 21.65 15.22
CA GLU A 60 -5.43 21.01 15.73
C GLU A 60 -4.64 20.11 14.75
N PRO A 61 -3.31 19.92 14.96
CA PRO A 61 -2.42 19.34 13.97
C PRO A 61 -2.83 17.93 13.52
N ALA A 62 -2.41 17.60 12.30
CA ALA A 62 -2.62 16.36 11.54
C ALA A 62 -2.58 15.02 12.31
N TRP A 63 -1.96 14.95 13.50
CA TRP A 63 -1.87 13.73 14.30
C TRP A 63 -3.24 13.21 14.78
N GLY A 64 -4.31 14.00 14.72
CA GLY A 64 -5.65 13.60 15.18
C GLY A 64 -6.43 12.58 14.33
N VAL A 65 -5.87 12.05 13.22
CA VAL A 65 -6.42 10.87 12.51
C VAL A 65 -5.66 9.59 12.88
N TYR A 66 -4.47 9.73 13.46
CA TYR A 66 -3.75 8.62 14.04
C TYR A 66 -4.34 8.34 15.42
N ASN A 67 -5.27 7.39 15.47
CA ASN A 67 -5.43 6.63 16.72
C ASN A 67 -4.04 6.07 17.05
N SER A 68 -3.52 6.29 18.26
CA SER A 68 -2.18 5.82 18.66
C SER A 68 -1.97 4.32 18.38
N TRP A 69 -3.07 3.56 18.38
CA TRP A 69 -3.16 2.17 17.93
C TRP A 69 -2.65 1.91 16.51
N MET A 70 -2.96 2.77 15.53
CA MET A 70 -2.60 2.57 14.13
C MET A 70 -1.09 2.74 13.91
N ILE A 71 -0.48 3.71 14.59
CA ILE A 71 0.97 3.91 14.59
C ILE A 71 1.65 2.69 15.24
N PHE A 72 1.14 2.25 16.39
CA PHE A 72 1.63 1.06 17.06
C PHE A 72 1.56 -0.18 16.15
N ALA A 73 0.43 -0.38 15.46
CA ALA A 73 0.25 -1.51 14.54
C ALA A 73 1.25 -1.48 13.38
N GLU A 74 1.60 -0.31 12.86
CA GLU A 74 2.63 -0.17 11.81
C GLU A 74 4.01 -0.56 12.31
N TYR A 75 4.44 -0.05 13.47
CA TYR A 75 5.71 -0.45 14.07
C TYR A 75 5.74 -1.93 14.43
N ALA A 76 4.63 -2.48 14.93
CA ALA A 76 4.52 -3.90 15.24
C ALA A 76 4.64 -4.77 13.97
N MET A 77 4.02 -4.37 12.86
CA MET A 77 4.17 -5.05 11.57
C MET A 77 5.60 -4.98 11.05
N ASP A 78 6.26 -3.82 11.15
CA ASP A 78 7.65 -3.66 10.72
C ASP A 78 8.61 -4.53 11.55
N LEU A 79 8.41 -4.59 12.87
CA LEU A 79 9.14 -5.50 13.76
C LEU A 79 8.89 -6.97 13.40
N PHE A 80 7.63 -7.35 13.14
CA PHE A 80 7.28 -8.71 12.74
C PHE A 80 8.01 -9.12 11.44
N PHE A 81 8.07 -8.22 10.46
CA PHE A 81 8.79 -8.47 9.21
C PHE A 81 10.30 -8.53 9.37
N LEU A 82 10.87 -7.80 10.35
CA LEU A 82 12.26 -7.94 10.73
C LEU A 82 12.53 -9.30 11.37
N CYS A 83 11.65 -9.77 12.25
CA CYS A 83 11.72 -11.11 12.81
C CYS A 83 11.65 -12.19 11.71
N ASP A 84 10.75 -12.06 10.73
CA ASP A 84 10.66 -13.00 9.60
C ASP A 84 11.95 -13.05 8.76
N LEU A 85 12.56 -11.88 8.51
CA LEU A 85 13.89 -11.78 7.87
C LEU A 85 14.94 -12.57 8.65
N ILE A 86 14.97 -12.46 9.98
CA ILE A 86 15.92 -13.22 10.82
C ILE A 86 15.64 -14.73 10.74
N LEU A 87 14.36 -15.13 10.81
CA LEU A 87 13.95 -16.54 10.70
C LEU A 87 14.34 -17.15 9.35
N GLN A 88 14.42 -16.34 8.30
CA GLN A 88 14.82 -16.80 6.98
C GLN A 88 16.26 -17.32 6.92
N PHE A 89 17.18 -16.73 7.70
CA PHE A 89 18.56 -17.21 7.81
C PHE A 89 18.67 -18.58 8.51
N ARG A 90 17.60 -19.01 9.18
CA ARG A 90 17.52 -20.27 9.94
C ARG A 90 16.60 -21.30 9.30
N THR A 91 16.00 -20.99 8.14
CA THR A 91 15.08 -21.90 7.46
C THR A 91 15.85 -22.78 6.47
N ALA A 92 15.76 -24.10 6.65
CA ALA A 92 16.37 -25.06 5.74
C ALA A 92 15.69 -25.03 4.35
N TYR A 93 16.42 -25.46 3.31
CA TYR A 93 15.90 -25.49 1.94
C TYR A 93 16.20 -26.82 1.27
N PHE A 94 15.35 -27.21 0.31
CA PHE A 94 15.56 -28.39 -0.51
C PHE A 94 16.42 -28.03 -1.72
N ALA A 95 17.53 -28.74 -1.89
CA ALA A 95 18.34 -28.66 -3.10
C ALA A 95 18.08 -29.88 -3.98
N ARG A 96 17.87 -29.65 -5.27
CA ARG A 96 17.73 -30.70 -6.28
C ARG A 96 19.11 -31.32 -6.52
N ARG A 97 19.26 -32.61 -6.22
CA ARG A 97 20.50 -33.37 -6.43
C ARG A 97 20.43 -34.24 -7.70
N GLY A 98 19.22 -34.56 -8.16
CA GLY A 98 18.95 -35.31 -9.39
C GLY A 98 17.55 -35.02 -9.98
N PRO A 99 17.09 -35.81 -10.98
CA PRO A 99 15.78 -35.61 -11.61
C PRO A 99 14.62 -35.69 -10.61
N GLU A 100 14.65 -36.63 -9.66
CA GLU A 100 13.60 -36.90 -8.67
C GLU A 100 14.06 -36.76 -7.19
N ASP A 101 15.37 -36.64 -6.94
CA ASP A 101 15.92 -36.59 -5.58
C ASP A 101 16.13 -35.16 -5.06
N PHE A 102 15.43 -34.84 -3.97
CA PHE A 102 15.61 -33.61 -3.20
C PHE A 102 16.27 -33.92 -1.86
N VAL A 103 17.37 -33.21 -1.55
CA VAL A 103 18.06 -33.32 -0.27
C VAL A 103 17.79 -32.07 0.55
N LEU A 104 17.41 -32.24 1.82
CA LEU A 104 17.24 -31.14 2.76
C LEU A 104 18.60 -30.64 3.24
N ILE A 105 18.92 -29.40 2.94
CA ILE A 105 20.17 -28.76 3.39
C ILE A 105 19.90 -28.01 4.70
N THR A 106 20.64 -28.39 5.74
CA THR A 106 20.46 -27.88 7.11
C THR A 106 21.65 -27.08 7.64
N HIS A 107 22.78 -27.04 6.92
CA HIS A 107 23.97 -26.32 7.37
C HIS A 107 23.77 -24.78 7.30
N PRO A 108 23.96 -24.04 8.42
CA PRO A 108 23.60 -22.62 8.52
C PRO A 108 24.46 -21.72 7.61
N SER A 109 25.74 -22.04 7.42
CA SER A 109 26.62 -21.30 6.50
C SER A 109 26.15 -21.39 5.06
N LEU A 110 25.67 -22.56 4.65
CA LEU A 110 25.17 -22.80 3.31
C LEU A 110 23.80 -22.13 3.08
N ILE A 111 22.93 -22.16 4.09
CA ILE A 111 21.67 -21.39 4.10
C ILE A 111 21.96 -19.89 3.97
N LEU A 112 22.91 -19.36 4.75
CA LEU A 112 23.31 -17.97 4.74
C LEU A 112 23.79 -17.51 3.37
N VAL A 113 24.79 -18.18 2.78
CA VAL A 113 25.38 -17.80 1.49
C VAL A 113 24.33 -17.87 0.36
N ARG A 114 23.48 -18.90 0.38
CA ARG A 114 22.39 -19.03 -0.60
C ARG A 114 21.38 -17.91 -0.45
N TYR A 115 21.02 -17.55 0.78
CA TYR A 115 20.04 -16.50 1.02
C TYR A 115 20.58 -15.11 0.66
N LEU A 116 21.83 -14.82 1.04
CA LEU A 116 22.52 -13.57 0.69
C LEU A 116 22.63 -13.36 -0.82
N SER A 117 22.86 -14.42 -1.60
CA SER A 117 23.00 -14.33 -3.06
C SER A 117 21.69 -14.26 -3.85
N THR A 118 20.54 -14.54 -3.22
CA THR A 118 19.27 -14.66 -3.95
C THR A 118 18.25 -13.58 -3.58
N TRP A 119 17.90 -13.47 -2.29
CA TRP A 119 16.73 -12.69 -1.86
C TRP A 119 17.04 -11.64 -0.79
N PHE A 120 18.21 -11.72 -0.15
CA PHE A 120 18.54 -10.81 0.95
C PHE A 120 18.47 -9.34 0.57
N VAL A 121 18.96 -8.94 -0.60
CA VAL A 121 18.93 -7.53 -1.03
C VAL A 121 17.49 -7.00 -1.11
N VAL A 122 16.57 -7.79 -1.69
CA VAL A 122 15.15 -7.42 -1.80
C VAL A 122 14.48 -7.39 -0.43
N ASP A 123 14.77 -8.37 0.43
CA ASP A 123 14.20 -8.47 1.77
C ASP A 123 14.73 -7.38 2.71
N ALA A 124 16.02 -7.02 2.61
CA ALA A 124 16.65 -5.95 3.38
C ALA A 124 16.14 -4.57 2.95
N LEU A 125 16.09 -4.28 1.64
CA LEU A 125 15.57 -3.01 1.12
C LEU A 125 14.07 -2.83 1.40
N SER A 126 13.30 -3.91 1.55
CA SER A 126 11.87 -3.83 1.92
C SER A 126 11.64 -3.70 3.43
N GLY A 127 12.52 -4.27 4.24
CA GLY A 127 12.41 -4.28 5.70
C GLY A 127 12.95 -3.01 6.35
N ILE A 128 14.02 -2.45 5.82
CA ILE A 128 14.69 -1.27 6.38
C ILE A 128 13.92 0.00 5.96
N PRO A 129 13.43 0.81 6.92
CA PRO A 129 12.92 2.14 6.60
C PRO A 129 14.09 3.02 6.15
N LEU A 130 14.32 3.10 4.84
CA LEU A 130 15.44 3.83 4.24
C LEU A 130 15.42 5.31 4.65
N GLU A 131 14.25 5.91 4.87
CA GLU A 131 14.15 7.29 5.39
C GLU A 131 14.75 7.43 6.78
N PHE A 132 14.47 6.49 7.70
CA PHE A 132 15.11 6.50 9.02
C PHE A 132 16.62 6.28 8.92
N ALA A 133 17.09 5.41 8.02
CA ALA A 133 18.52 5.17 7.84
C ALA A 133 19.23 6.41 7.24
N VAL A 134 18.59 7.11 6.31
CA VAL A 134 19.09 8.35 5.70
C VAL A 134 19.07 9.49 6.71
N ASP A 135 17.99 9.67 7.47
CA ASP A 135 17.90 10.69 8.52
C ASP A 135 18.89 10.44 9.66
N MET A 136 19.06 9.17 10.07
CA MET A 136 20.04 8.78 11.08
C MET A 136 21.47 8.97 10.56
N LEU A 137 21.74 8.64 9.30
CA LEU A 137 23.05 8.90 8.68
C LEU A 137 23.31 10.40 8.56
N ALA A 138 22.32 11.21 8.17
CA ALA A 138 22.42 12.66 8.13
C ALA A 138 22.68 13.25 9.52
N TYR A 139 21.99 12.75 10.54
CA TYR A 139 22.21 13.13 11.94
C TYR A 139 23.63 12.78 12.43
N LEU A 140 24.15 11.61 12.04
CA LEU A 140 25.50 11.17 12.42
C LEU A 140 26.62 11.85 11.61
N THR A 141 26.33 12.29 10.38
CA THR A 141 27.31 12.93 9.48
C THR A 141 27.22 14.46 9.47
N GLY A 142 26.27 15.05 10.21
CA GLY A 142 26.02 16.49 10.22
C GLY A 142 25.48 17.03 8.88
N GLY A 143 24.85 16.16 8.08
CA GLY A 143 24.29 16.51 6.77
C GLY A 143 23.03 17.39 6.88
N PRO A 144 22.64 18.10 5.80
CA PRO A 144 21.46 18.94 5.80
C PRO A 144 20.20 18.11 6.05
N HIS A 145 19.50 18.42 7.14
CA HIS A 145 18.25 17.77 7.53
C HIS A 145 17.07 18.20 6.62
N PRO A 146 16.25 17.28 6.09
CA PRO A 146 15.12 17.64 5.21
C PRO A 146 13.90 18.23 5.93
N MET A 147 13.94 18.48 7.24
CA MET A 147 12.79 19.07 7.95
C MET A 147 13.24 20.12 8.96
N ARG A 148 13.17 21.38 8.52
CA ARG A 148 12.59 22.55 9.22
C ARG A 148 13.18 23.84 8.66
N ASP A 149 12.70 24.27 7.50
CA ASP A 149 12.76 25.70 7.17
C ASP A 149 11.62 26.10 6.22
N ASP A 150 10.66 26.86 6.76
CA ASP A 150 9.55 27.50 6.06
C ASP A 150 10.05 28.71 5.26
N LYS A 151 10.93 28.50 4.28
CA LYS A 151 11.27 29.54 3.31
C LYS A 151 10.86 29.10 1.91
N PRO A 152 10.03 29.90 1.21
CA PRO A 152 9.77 29.63 -0.19
C PRO A 152 11.09 29.76 -0.94
N VAL A 153 11.55 28.64 -1.50
CA VAL A 153 12.68 28.63 -2.43
C VAL A 153 12.27 29.46 -3.64
N SER A 154 12.64 30.74 -3.61
CA SER A 154 12.76 31.58 -4.79
C SER A 154 13.97 31.11 -5.58
N ALA A 155 13.77 30.08 -6.39
CA ALA A 155 14.69 29.71 -7.45
C ALA A 155 13.90 29.76 -8.75
N ASP A 156 14.16 30.85 -9.46
CA ASP A 156 13.72 31.18 -10.80
C ASP A 156 14.31 30.14 -11.79
N LEU A 157 13.71 28.95 -11.84
CA LEU A 157 13.95 27.95 -12.87
C LEU A 157 12.64 27.24 -13.18
N SER A 158 12.21 27.40 -14.42
CA SER A 158 11.11 26.70 -15.10
C SER A 158 11.19 25.18 -14.94
N TRP A 159 10.71 24.66 -13.81
CA TRP A 159 10.73 23.25 -13.41
C TRP A 159 9.44 22.87 -12.67
N THR A 160 8.33 23.54 -12.99
CA THR A 160 7.02 23.31 -12.33
C THR A 160 6.34 21.99 -12.70
N ARG A 161 6.86 21.25 -13.70
CA ARG A 161 6.37 19.91 -14.06
C ARG A 161 7.19 18.77 -13.44
N THR A 162 8.48 18.98 -13.22
CA THR A 162 9.41 17.90 -12.86
C THR A 162 9.61 17.77 -11.34
N LEU A 163 9.37 18.83 -10.55
CA LEU A 163 9.26 18.72 -9.09
C LEU A 163 8.00 17.97 -8.62
N ARG A 164 6.96 17.87 -9.46
CA ARG A 164 5.75 17.09 -9.18
C ARG A 164 6.02 15.59 -9.22
N ILE A 165 6.82 15.14 -10.19
CA ILE A 165 7.31 13.75 -10.29
C ILE A 165 8.28 13.43 -9.14
N LEU A 166 9.09 14.38 -8.70
CA LEU A 166 9.97 14.19 -7.53
C LEU A 166 9.19 14.03 -6.21
N LYS A 167 8.03 14.68 -6.04
CA LYS A 167 7.11 14.36 -4.93
C LYS A 167 6.57 12.94 -5.04
N VAL A 168 6.16 12.48 -6.24
CA VAL A 168 5.81 11.07 -6.52
C VAL A 168 6.97 10.10 -6.23
N LEU A 169 8.22 10.54 -6.42
CA LEU A 169 9.41 9.77 -6.07
C LEU A 169 9.73 9.78 -4.57
N GLN A 170 9.37 10.82 -3.81
CA GLN A 170 9.33 10.75 -2.34
C GLN A 170 8.24 9.78 -1.86
N PHE A 171 7.13 9.68 -2.61
CA PHE A 171 6.10 8.67 -2.36
C PHE A 171 6.55 7.23 -2.71
N LYS A 172 7.61 7.05 -3.52
CA LYS A 172 8.25 5.74 -3.78
C LYS A 172 8.74 5.08 -2.48
N ASP A 173 9.15 5.89 -1.51
CA ASP A 173 9.70 5.41 -0.24
C ASP A 173 8.61 4.85 0.69
N ARG A 174 7.34 5.24 0.47
CA ARG A 174 6.15 4.66 1.12
C ARG A 174 5.50 3.55 0.30
N PHE A 175 5.57 3.61 -1.02
CA PHE A 175 5.22 2.51 -1.91
C PHE A 175 6.31 1.44 -1.84
N ARG A 176 6.35 0.69 -0.74
CA ARG A 176 7.22 -0.48 -0.59
C ARG A 176 6.74 -1.63 -1.49
N LEU A 177 6.70 -1.42 -2.82
CA LEU A 177 6.45 -2.44 -3.86
C LEU A 177 7.41 -3.63 -3.71
N THR A 178 8.56 -3.40 -3.10
CA THR A 178 9.53 -4.42 -2.69
C THR A 178 8.95 -5.47 -1.76
N ARG A 179 7.87 -5.18 -1.00
CA ARG A 179 7.17 -6.17 -0.16
C ARG A 179 6.40 -7.21 -0.97
N ILE A 180 5.96 -6.89 -2.19
CA ILE A 180 5.27 -7.84 -3.08
C ILE A 180 6.22 -8.99 -3.48
N GLY A 181 7.52 -8.71 -3.62
CA GLY A 181 8.54 -9.73 -3.90
C GLY A 181 8.59 -10.86 -2.85
N ARG A 182 8.15 -10.59 -1.61
CA ARG A 182 8.08 -11.58 -0.53
C ARG A 182 6.95 -12.60 -0.70
N LEU A 183 5.92 -12.26 -1.49
CA LEU A 183 4.75 -13.12 -1.71
C LEU A 183 5.14 -14.39 -2.49
N ASP A 184 5.98 -14.27 -3.52
CA ASP A 184 6.31 -15.40 -4.40
C ASP A 184 7.10 -16.51 -3.69
N LYS A 185 7.98 -16.12 -2.77
CA LYS A 185 8.81 -17.02 -1.96
C LYS A 185 7.99 -17.86 -0.97
N HIS A 186 6.98 -17.28 -0.34
CA HIS A 186 6.13 -17.96 0.64
C HIS A 186 5.10 -18.88 -0.04
N ILE A 187 4.70 -18.57 -1.28
CA ILE A 187 3.75 -19.36 -2.07
C ILE A 187 4.34 -20.74 -2.44
N SER A 188 5.62 -20.80 -2.77
CA SER A 188 6.24 -22.06 -3.22
C SER A 188 6.34 -23.12 -2.12
N GLY A 189 6.54 -22.72 -0.86
CA GLY A 189 6.57 -23.67 0.27
C GLY A 189 5.19 -24.12 0.76
N MET A 190 4.17 -23.28 0.62
CA MET A 190 2.79 -23.62 1.00
C MET A 190 2.14 -24.64 0.05
N ARG A 191 2.51 -24.57 -1.24
CA ARG A 191 2.00 -25.43 -2.32
C ARG A 191 2.11 -26.93 -2.00
N ASP A 192 3.21 -27.33 -1.36
CA ASP A 192 3.51 -28.75 -1.10
C ASP A 192 2.99 -29.24 0.26
N SER A 193 2.52 -28.32 1.13
CA SER A 193 2.22 -28.64 2.54
C SER A 193 0.72 -28.60 2.88
N LEU A 194 -0.11 -27.97 2.03
CA LEU A 194 -1.56 -27.95 2.18
C LEU A 194 -2.16 -29.10 1.37
N ILE A 195 -2.95 -29.96 2.02
CA ILE A 195 -3.74 -31.04 1.37
C ILE A 195 -4.91 -30.46 0.53
N LEU A 196 -4.87 -29.16 0.24
CA LEU A 196 -5.84 -28.52 -0.64
C LEU A 196 -5.54 -28.95 -2.06
N HIS A 197 -6.59 -29.29 -2.81
CA HIS A 197 -6.46 -29.58 -4.23
C HIS A 197 -5.76 -28.40 -4.94
N ASN A 198 -4.78 -28.71 -5.79
CA ASN A 198 -3.96 -27.72 -6.50
C ASN A 198 -4.79 -26.62 -7.21
N GLY A 199 -5.99 -26.99 -7.70
CA GLY A 199 -6.94 -26.05 -8.29
C GLY A 199 -7.47 -24.97 -7.33
N VAL A 200 -7.73 -25.32 -6.06
CA VAL A 200 -8.27 -24.39 -5.06
C VAL A 200 -7.22 -23.35 -4.67
N VAL A 201 -5.97 -23.78 -4.44
CA VAL A 201 -4.87 -22.86 -4.12
C VAL A 201 -4.65 -21.85 -5.26
N ARG A 202 -4.73 -22.33 -6.52
CA ARG A 202 -4.65 -21.46 -7.70
C ARG A 202 -5.79 -20.45 -7.75
N LEU A 203 -7.02 -20.88 -7.49
CA LEU A 203 -8.20 -20.02 -7.49
C LEU A 203 -8.11 -18.94 -6.41
N VAL A 204 -7.75 -19.32 -5.17
CA VAL A 204 -7.56 -18.38 -4.06
C VAL A 204 -6.49 -17.34 -4.40
N LYS A 205 -5.37 -17.77 -5.01
CA LYS A 205 -4.32 -16.85 -5.45
C LYS A 205 -4.83 -15.83 -6.46
N LEU A 206 -5.56 -16.30 -7.49
CA LEU A 206 -6.13 -15.41 -8.50
C LEU A 206 -7.12 -14.42 -7.88
N PHE A 207 -7.95 -14.88 -6.94
CA PHE A 207 -8.91 -14.03 -6.24
C PHE A 207 -8.22 -12.95 -5.39
N VAL A 208 -7.19 -13.29 -4.62
CA VAL A 208 -6.44 -12.29 -3.82
C VAL A 208 -5.77 -11.25 -4.72
N VAL A 209 -5.17 -11.67 -5.84
CA VAL A 209 -4.58 -10.75 -6.81
C VAL A 209 -5.66 -9.84 -7.43
N PHE A 210 -6.81 -10.39 -7.79
CA PHE A 210 -7.93 -9.62 -8.33
C PHE A 210 -8.43 -8.54 -7.35
N VAL A 211 -8.66 -8.89 -6.09
CA VAL A 211 -9.08 -7.92 -5.06
C VAL A 211 -7.99 -6.86 -4.83
N LEU A 212 -6.71 -7.25 -4.85
CA LEU A 212 -5.62 -6.31 -4.73
C LEU A 212 -5.57 -5.31 -5.90
N LEU A 213 -5.83 -5.77 -7.13
CA LEU A 213 -5.91 -4.90 -8.30
C LEU A 213 -7.09 -3.93 -8.22
N LEU A 214 -8.28 -4.39 -7.80
CA LEU A 214 -9.43 -3.52 -7.54
C LEU A 214 -9.05 -2.40 -6.56
N HIS A 215 -8.35 -2.78 -5.48
CA HIS A 215 -7.89 -1.82 -4.47
C HIS A 215 -6.86 -0.83 -5.01
N ILE A 216 -5.80 -1.31 -5.67
CA ILE A 216 -4.74 -0.47 -6.24
C ILE A 216 -5.33 0.52 -7.24
N ILE A 217 -6.07 0.03 -8.23
CA ILE A 217 -6.61 0.87 -9.29
C ILE A 217 -7.63 1.86 -8.72
N GLY A 218 -8.46 1.44 -7.75
CA GLY A 218 -9.47 2.30 -7.14
C GLY A 218 -8.83 3.44 -6.34
N CYS A 219 -7.84 3.11 -5.52
CA CYS A 219 -7.05 4.10 -4.79
C CYS A 219 -6.34 5.07 -5.76
N CYS A 220 -5.70 4.57 -6.83
CA CYS A 220 -5.05 5.40 -7.83
C CYS A 220 -6.02 6.36 -8.53
N MET A 221 -7.22 5.89 -8.86
CA MET A 221 -8.25 6.69 -9.53
C MET A 221 -8.73 7.86 -8.66
N PHE A 222 -8.90 7.63 -7.35
CA PHE A 222 -9.15 8.72 -6.41
C PHE A 222 -8.00 9.71 -6.31
N PHE A 223 -6.78 9.19 -6.17
CA PHE A 223 -5.59 10.01 -6.06
C PHE A 223 -5.39 10.91 -7.28
N LEU A 224 -5.51 10.37 -8.50
CA LEU A 224 -5.44 11.14 -9.74
C LEU A 224 -6.52 12.21 -9.82
N GLY A 225 -7.76 11.88 -9.43
CA GLY A 225 -8.84 12.87 -9.36
C GLY A 225 -8.53 14.02 -8.40
N THR A 226 -7.96 13.74 -7.23
CA THR A 226 -7.58 14.80 -6.26
C THR A 226 -6.40 15.64 -6.75
N LEU A 227 -5.44 15.06 -7.46
CA LEU A 227 -4.32 15.81 -8.06
C LEU A 227 -4.80 16.81 -9.10
N ALA A 228 -5.78 16.42 -9.92
CA ALA A 228 -6.38 17.31 -10.92
C ALA A 228 -7.06 18.54 -10.27
N LEU A 229 -7.53 18.44 -9.02
CA LEU A 229 -8.09 19.57 -8.27
C LEU A 229 -7.01 20.52 -7.72
N GLU A 230 -5.82 20.01 -7.38
CA GLU A 230 -4.74 20.78 -6.74
C GLU A 230 -3.88 21.58 -7.75
N GLU A 231 -3.74 21.10 -8.98
CA GLU A 231 -2.79 21.64 -9.96
C GLU A 231 -3.15 23.07 -10.45
N GLU A 232 -4.40 23.48 -10.25
CA GLU A 232 -5.05 24.61 -10.93
C GLU A 232 -5.52 25.72 -9.95
N GLY A 233 -4.72 26.04 -8.92
CA GLY A 233 -4.77 27.35 -8.22
C GLY A 233 -6.13 27.87 -7.71
N GLY A 234 -7.11 26.99 -7.44
CA GLY A 234 -8.45 27.38 -6.98
C GLY A 234 -9.42 27.85 -8.06
N GLN A 235 -9.09 27.72 -9.36
CA GLN A 235 -10.02 27.94 -10.47
C GLN A 235 -9.96 26.73 -11.42
N PRO A 236 -11.02 25.90 -11.50
CA PRO A 236 -10.97 24.67 -12.30
C PRO A 236 -10.96 25.00 -13.80
N TYR A 237 -9.80 24.94 -14.47
CA TYR A 237 -9.75 24.88 -15.92
C TYR A 237 -9.83 23.41 -16.36
N TYR A 238 -11.03 23.02 -16.75
CA TYR A 238 -11.19 21.83 -17.56
C TYR A 238 -11.27 22.25 -19.02
N PRO A 239 -10.73 21.45 -19.96
CA PRO A 239 -10.94 21.72 -21.37
C PRO A 239 -12.45 21.86 -21.60
N VAL A 240 -12.84 23.00 -22.16
CA VAL A 240 -14.22 23.29 -22.48
C VAL A 240 -14.65 22.25 -23.50
N ASN A 241 -15.62 21.42 -23.14
CA ASN A 241 -16.21 20.46 -24.07
C ASN A 241 -16.74 21.22 -25.29
N ARG A 242 -17.00 20.51 -26.40
CA ARG A 242 -17.57 21.09 -27.63
C ARG A 242 -18.82 21.96 -27.38
N ASP A 243 -19.51 21.71 -26.27
CA ASP A 243 -20.73 22.37 -25.82
C ASP A 243 -20.52 23.64 -24.96
N GLY A 244 -19.27 24.10 -24.76
CA GLY A 244 -19.01 25.32 -23.98
C GLY A 244 -19.00 25.13 -22.46
N VAL A 245 -19.18 23.90 -21.97
CA VAL A 245 -19.14 23.56 -20.54
C VAL A 245 -17.72 23.11 -20.18
N PRO A 246 -17.08 23.64 -19.11
CA PRO A 246 -15.85 23.06 -18.61
C PRO A 246 -16.07 21.56 -18.42
N GLY A 247 -15.14 20.71 -18.87
CA GLY A 247 -15.09 19.34 -18.35
C GLY A 247 -15.21 19.39 -16.82
N THR A 248 -15.61 18.32 -16.16
CA THR A 248 -15.42 18.25 -14.70
C THR A 248 -14.77 16.93 -14.43
N GLY A 249 -14.08 16.76 -13.31
CA GLY A 249 -13.63 15.45 -12.86
C GLY A 249 -14.80 14.69 -12.22
N TRP A 250 -14.69 13.37 -12.15
CA TRP A 250 -15.70 12.50 -11.53
C TRP A 250 -15.96 12.90 -10.06
N ILE A 251 -14.92 13.35 -9.35
CA ILE A 251 -15.00 13.84 -7.95
C ILE A 251 -15.95 15.04 -7.84
N GLU A 252 -15.96 15.93 -8.83
CA GLU A 252 -16.81 17.11 -8.83
C GLU A 252 -18.21 16.85 -9.39
N ARG A 253 -18.33 15.94 -10.36
CA ARG A 253 -19.63 15.53 -10.95
C ARG A 253 -20.51 14.84 -9.93
N VAL A 254 -19.93 13.90 -9.20
CA VAL A 254 -20.69 13.08 -8.25
C VAL A 254 -21.02 13.93 -7.02
N LYS A 255 -22.31 14.17 -6.83
CA LYS A 255 -22.84 14.93 -5.70
C LYS A 255 -23.47 13.99 -4.70
N LEU A 256 -22.85 13.87 -3.53
CA LEU A 256 -23.34 13.05 -2.44
C LEU A 256 -24.19 13.88 -1.48
N VAL A 257 -25.21 13.25 -0.91
CA VAL A 257 -26.00 13.85 0.16
C VAL A 257 -25.09 14.02 1.38
N SER A 258 -24.98 15.25 1.85
CA SER A 258 -24.17 15.60 3.01
C SER A 258 -24.98 16.51 3.93
N ALA A 259 -24.84 16.31 5.23
CA ALA A 259 -25.35 17.26 6.22
C ALA A 259 -24.16 18.07 6.75
N ARG A 260 -24.26 19.41 6.68
CA ARG A 260 -23.33 20.30 7.38
C ARG A 260 -23.99 20.74 8.67
N CYS A 261 -23.40 20.34 9.79
CA CYS A 261 -23.83 20.79 11.11
C CYS A 261 -22.87 21.86 11.62
N VAL A 262 -23.42 23.00 12.02
CA VAL A 262 -22.67 24.10 12.65
C VAL A 262 -23.30 24.35 14.01
N THR A 263 -22.46 24.46 15.03
CA THR A 263 -22.88 24.86 16.37
C THR A 263 -22.85 26.37 16.44
N ASP A 264 -23.99 27.00 16.74
CA ASP A 264 -24.07 28.44 16.94
C ASP A 264 -23.37 28.83 18.25
N SER A 265 -23.06 30.12 18.41
CA SER A 265 -22.57 30.78 19.62
C SER A 265 -23.36 30.44 20.90
N THR A 266 -24.62 30.00 20.74
CA THR A 266 -25.53 29.59 21.81
C THR A 266 -25.43 28.10 22.18
N GLY A 267 -24.55 27.34 21.52
CA GLY A 267 -24.39 25.89 21.73
C GLY A 267 -25.43 25.03 20.99
N VAL A 268 -26.36 25.64 20.24
CA VAL A 268 -27.38 24.92 19.46
C VAL A 268 -26.78 24.44 18.13
N GLN A 269 -26.81 23.13 17.90
CA GLN A 269 -26.36 22.52 16.65
C GLN A 269 -27.46 22.64 15.57
N LYS A 270 -27.17 23.35 14.48
CA LYS A 270 -28.04 23.44 13.29
C LYS A 270 -27.42 22.65 12.16
N CYS A 271 -28.18 21.69 11.61
CA CYS A 271 -27.75 20.88 10.48
C CYS A 271 -28.54 21.23 9.22
N VAL A 272 -27.84 21.55 8.13
CA VAL A 272 -28.46 21.79 6.82
C VAL A 272 -28.09 20.62 5.90
N SER A 273 -29.12 20.00 5.31
CA SER A 273 -28.95 19.00 4.26
C SER A 273 -28.60 19.68 2.93
N GLY A 274 -27.57 19.19 2.26
CA GLY A 274 -27.13 19.71 0.98
C GLY A 274 -26.41 18.63 0.17
N ARG A 275 -25.86 19.03 -0.97
CA ARG A 275 -25.05 18.18 -1.84
C ARG A 275 -23.60 18.65 -1.82
N SER A 276 -22.67 17.73 -1.57
CA SER A 276 -21.24 18.00 -1.63
C SER A 276 -20.56 17.11 -2.67
N THR A 277 -19.41 17.58 -3.15
CA THR A 277 -18.49 16.79 -3.98
C THR A 277 -17.88 15.63 -3.19
N VAL A 278 -17.31 14.65 -3.89
CA VAL A 278 -16.80 13.42 -3.27
C VAL A 278 -15.61 13.67 -2.36
N ASP A 279 -14.72 14.61 -2.70
CA ASP A 279 -13.58 15.04 -1.86
C ASP A 279 -14.03 15.54 -0.47
N LYS A 280 -15.27 16.02 -0.36
CA LYS A 280 -15.86 16.53 0.89
C LYS A 280 -16.66 15.48 1.66
N ALA A 281 -16.88 14.31 1.08
CA ALA A 281 -17.60 13.21 1.74
C ALA A 281 -16.71 12.49 2.77
N PRO A 282 -17.30 11.68 3.67
CA PRO A 282 -16.52 10.80 4.54
C PRO A 282 -15.61 9.87 3.73
N ILE A 283 -14.45 9.51 4.31
CA ILE A 283 -13.44 8.65 3.66
C ILE A 283 -14.04 7.34 3.14
N VAL A 284 -14.97 6.74 3.89
CA VAL A 284 -15.64 5.50 3.50
C VAL A 284 -16.41 5.68 2.19
N SER A 285 -17.12 6.79 2.02
CA SER A 285 -17.85 7.10 0.79
C SER A 285 -16.90 7.31 -0.39
N GLN A 286 -15.78 8.01 -0.17
CA GLN A 286 -14.74 8.20 -1.18
C GLN A 286 -14.20 6.83 -1.65
N TYR A 287 -13.82 5.97 -0.71
CA TYR A 287 -13.27 4.66 -0.99
C TYR A 287 -14.27 3.75 -1.72
N VAL A 288 -15.50 3.64 -1.22
CA VAL A 288 -16.54 2.78 -1.82
C VAL A 288 -16.83 3.20 -3.26
N LEU A 289 -16.91 4.50 -3.54
CA LEU A 289 -17.15 4.99 -4.91
C LEU A 289 -15.98 4.68 -5.85
N SER A 290 -14.75 4.82 -5.39
CA SER A 290 -13.57 4.48 -6.19
C SER A 290 -13.49 2.99 -6.50
N ILE A 291 -13.81 2.13 -5.52
CA ILE A 291 -13.88 0.68 -5.75
C ILE A 291 -15.05 0.33 -6.66
N TYR A 292 -16.20 0.98 -6.49
CA TYR A 292 -17.37 0.79 -7.35
C TYR A 292 -17.06 1.12 -8.81
N TRP A 293 -16.37 2.24 -9.07
CA TRP A 293 -15.90 2.62 -10.41
C TRP A 293 -15.03 1.51 -11.02
N VAL A 294 -13.98 1.06 -10.34
CA VAL A 294 -13.10 0.02 -10.89
C VAL A 294 -13.80 -1.31 -11.04
N THR A 295 -14.68 -1.66 -10.10
CA THR A 295 -15.45 -2.91 -10.17
C THR A 295 -16.34 -2.91 -11.41
N SER A 296 -17.01 -1.79 -11.72
CA SER A 296 -17.84 -1.65 -12.92
C SER A 296 -17.05 -1.90 -14.22
N THR A 297 -15.78 -1.45 -14.27
CA THR A 297 -14.87 -1.66 -15.40
C THR A 297 -14.35 -3.09 -15.45
N MET A 298 -13.77 -3.60 -14.35
CA MET A 298 -13.09 -4.89 -14.29
C MET A 298 -14.04 -6.07 -14.41
N THR A 299 -15.28 -5.93 -13.93
CA THR A 299 -16.32 -6.96 -14.07
C THR A 299 -17.11 -6.83 -15.37
N GLN A 300 -16.80 -5.83 -16.21
CA GLN A 300 -17.48 -5.56 -17.48
C GLN A 300 -18.99 -5.31 -17.34
N VAL A 301 -19.45 -4.93 -16.15
CA VAL A 301 -20.83 -4.47 -15.93
C VAL A 301 -21.09 -3.14 -16.66
N GLY A 302 -20.04 -2.31 -16.78
CA GLY A 302 -20.11 -1.01 -17.44
C GLY A 302 -20.40 0.12 -16.46
N TYR A 303 -19.94 1.33 -16.80
CA TYR A 303 -19.88 2.48 -15.90
C TYR A 303 -21.22 3.00 -15.37
N GLY A 304 -22.32 2.79 -16.11
CA GLY A 304 -23.66 3.24 -15.73
C GLY A 304 -23.74 4.72 -15.37
N ASP A 305 -23.56 5.02 -14.09
CA ASP A 305 -23.63 6.33 -13.43
C ASP A 305 -22.27 7.04 -13.26
N LEU A 306 -21.13 6.34 -13.36
CA LEU A 306 -19.79 6.91 -13.20
C LEU A 306 -18.90 6.76 -14.44
N THR A 307 -19.16 7.56 -15.48
CA THR A 307 -18.37 7.55 -16.72
C THR A 307 -17.18 8.52 -16.66
N PRO A 308 -16.03 8.19 -17.28
CA PRO A 308 -14.93 9.15 -17.46
C PRO A 308 -15.39 10.28 -18.40
N THR A 309 -14.95 11.52 -18.14
CA THR A 309 -15.23 12.64 -19.06
C THR A 309 -14.01 13.49 -19.37
N THR A 310 -12.93 13.37 -18.59
CA THR A 310 -11.66 14.01 -18.92
C THR A 310 -10.77 13.03 -19.67
N ASP A 311 -9.84 13.55 -20.48
CA ASP A 311 -8.84 12.72 -21.16
C ASP A 311 -8.03 11.90 -20.14
N THR A 312 -7.73 12.48 -18.98
CA THR A 312 -7.01 11.81 -17.88
C THR A 312 -7.78 10.68 -17.22
N GLU A 313 -9.12 10.74 -17.19
CA GLU A 313 -9.97 9.64 -16.69
C GLU A 313 -10.19 8.57 -17.76
N THR A 314 -10.05 8.95 -19.03
CA THR A 314 -10.29 8.07 -20.19
C THR A 314 -9.06 7.21 -20.51
N ILE A 315 -7.86 7.78 -20.32
CA ILE A 315 -6.56 7.09 -20.49
C ILE A 315 -6.31 6.12 -19.35
#